data_AF-A0AAJ1I3V3-F1
#
_entry.id   AF-A0AAJ1I3V3-F1
#
_cell.length_a   1.000
_cell.length_b   1.000
_cell.length_c   1.000
_cell.angle_alpha   90.00
_cell.angle_beta   90.00
_cell.angle_gamma   90.00
#
_symmetry.space_group_name_H-M   'P 1'
#
loop_
_entity.id
_entity.type
_entity.pdbx_description
1 polymer ?
#
loop_
_entity_poly.entity_id
_entity_poly.type
_entity_poly.pdbx_seq_one_letter_code
_entity_poly.pdbx_strand_id
1 'polypeptide(L)'
;MTQDSAGLADLPGRYRSEGCAPGSEQERKGQVEAGWRTTMLRLRFCGVYLSVPMLRDIRRVTGLLVTTRGGYGDDRVDIIDPGSGDKLTRGMTQVEMLRMREDGSMLLRGQEWDEGGLRRWNQTWLCCPDAAGIDPALQLMQSWLGGQYATAKAAIERPTKRWPYV
;
A
#
# COMPACT_ATOMS: atom_id res chain seq x y z
N MET A 1 29.87 10.30 -19.14
CA MET A 1 29.12 10.34 -17.87
C MET A 1 27.65 10.26 -18.21
N THR A 2 27.17 9.03 -18.39
CA THR A 2 25.78 8.70 -18.72
C THR A 2 24.96 8.69 -17.43
N GLN A 3 23.93 9.53 -17.38
CA GLN A 3 22.96 9.56 -16.29
C GLN A 3 22.13 8.26 -16.33
N ASP A 4 22.36 7.39 -15.34
CA ASP A 4 21.45 6.29 -15.03
C ASP A 4 20.12 6.86 -14.54
N SER A 5 19.21 7.10 -15.48
CA SER A 5 17.79 7.21 -15.17
C SER A 5 17.26 5.81 -14.99
N ALA A 6 17.54 5.18 -13.84
CA ALA A 6 16.81 4.01 -13.38
C ALA A 6 15.39 4.45 -12.99
N GLY A 7 14.59 4.83 -13.99
CA GLY A 7 13.19 5.14 -13.83
C GLY A 7 12.48 3.86 -13.40
N LEU A 8 12.08 3.79 -12.14
CA LEU A 8 11.17 2.75 -11.67
C LEU A 8 9.97 2.65 -12.64
N ALA A 9 9.51 1.43 -12.92
CA ALA A 9 8.39 1.19 -13.81
C ALA A 9 7.16 2.03 -13.42
N ASP A 10 6.36 2.42 -14.41
CA ASP A 10 5.06 3.05 -14.17
C ASP A 10 4.21 2.16 -13.24
N LEU A 11 3.45 2.77 -12.32
CA LEU A 11 2.54 2.05 -11.45
C LEU A 11 1.51 1.26 -12.27
N PRO A 12 1.23 -0.01 -11.92
CA PRO A 12 0.29 -0.84 -12.66
C PRO A 12 -1.15 -0.38 -12.49
N GLY A 13 -2.03 -0.89 -13.35
CA GLY A 13 -3.47 -0.63 -13.23
C GLY A 13 -3.87 0.81 -13.52
N ARG A 14 -3.14 1.52 -14.39
CA ARG A 14 -3.33 2.96 -14.59
C ARG A 14 -4.61 3.24 -15.38
N TYR A 15 -5.58 3.83 -14.70
CA TYR A 15 -6.84 4.29 -15.29
C TYR A 15 -6.75 5.79 -15.62
N ARG A 16 -7.19 6.17 -16.83
CA ARG A 16 -7.31 7.56 -17.26
C ARG A 16 -8.78 7.92 -17.36
N SER A 17 -9.24 8.90 -16.60
CA SER A 17 -10.62 9.37 -16.65
C SER A 17 -10.84 10.18 -17.93
N GLU A 18 -11.21 9.53 -19.03
CA GLU A 18 -11.50 10.18 -20.31
C GLU A 18 -12.86 10.87 -20.28
N GLY A 19 -12.98 11.96 -19.52
CA GLY A 19 -14.21 12.75 -19.42
C GLY A 19 -15.39 12.06 -18.71
N CYS A 20 -15.17 10.90 -18.09
CA CYS A 20 -16.16 10.22 -17.27
C CYS A 20 -16.44 11.02 -15.99
N ALA A 21 -17.72 11.14 -15.61
CA ALA A 21 -18.10 11.77 -14.35
C ALA A 21 -17.61 10.91 -13.16
N PRO A 22 -17.01 11.50 -12.11
CA PRO A 22 -16.57 10.77 -10.93
C PRO A 22 -17.72 9.99 -10.28
N GLY A 23 -17.47 8.73 -9.93
CA GLY A 23 -18.43 7.81 -9.33
C GLY A 23 -19.43 7.18 -10.30
N SER A 24 -19.40 7.54 -11.60
CA SER A 24 -20.30 7.00 -12.62
C SER A 24 -20.04 5.51 -12.89
N GLU A 25 -21.04 4.81 -13.41
CA GLU A 25 -20.89 3.40 -13.81
C GLU A 25 -19.81 3.22 -14.87
N GLN A 26 -19.66 4.18 -15.78
CA GLN A 26 -18.65 4.13 -16.84
C GLN A 26 -17.24 4.26 -16.27
N GLU A 27 -17.04 5.13 -15.26
CA GLU A 27 -15.77 5.21 -14.55
C GLU A 27 -15.45 3.88 -13.86
N ARG A 28 -16.42 3.29 -13.14
CA ARG A 28 -16.20 2.00 -12.44
C ARG A 28 -15.84 0.89 -13.41
N LYS A 29 -16.53 0.78 -14.54
CA LYS A 29 -16.21 -0.19 -15.60
C LYS A 29 -14.79 0.02 -16.11
N GLY A 30 -14.41 1.26 -16.42
CA GLY A 30 -13.06 1.57 -16.88
C GLY A 30 -11.98 1.26 -15.84
N GLN A 31 -12.25 1.46 -14.55
CA GLN A 31 -11.33 1.09 -13.47
C GLN A 31 -11.20 -0.43 -13.33
N VAL A 32 -12.29 -1.19 -13.46
CA VAL A 32 -12.27 -2.66 -13.45
C VAL A 32 -11.49 -3.20 -14.64
N GLU A 33 -11.67 -2.63 -15.83
CA GLU A 33 -10.96 -3.03 -17.05
C GLU A 33 -9.46 -2.71 -16.98
N ALA A 34 -9.08 -1.57 -16.41
CA ALA A 34 -7.68 -1.18 -16.26
C ALA A 34 -6.97 -1.90 -15.11
N GLY A 35 -7.72 -2.38 -14.11
CA GLY A 35 -7.19 -2.85 -12.84
C GLY A 35 -6.28 -4.08 -12.93
N TRP A 36 -5.23 -4.10 -12.12
CA TRP A 36 -4.28 -5.20 -12.05
C TRP A 36 -4.62 -6.13 -10.88
N ARG A 37 -4.87 -7.42 -11.16
CA ARG A 37 -5.24 -8.38 -10.12
C ARG A 37 -4.13 -8.54 -9.08
N THR A 38 -4.49 -8.39 -7.80
CA THR A 38 -3.53 -8.50 -6.71
C THR A 38 -4.15 -9.03 -5.42
N THR A 39 -3.32 -9.61 -4.58
CA THR A 39 -3.54 -9.69 -3.14
C THR A 39 -2.57 -8.73 -2.45
N MET A 40 -3.14 -7.80 -1.68
CA MET A 40 -2.44 -6.76 -0.94
C MET A 40 -2.41 -7.07 0.55
N LEU A 41 -1.26 -6.81 1.18
CA LEU A 41 -1.08 -6.84 2.63
C LEU A 41 -0.44 -5.53 3.10
N ARG A 42 -1.03 -4.90 4.11
CA ARG A 42 -0.44 -3.74 4.79
C ARG A 42 0.67 -4.19 5.71
N LEU A 43 1.87 -3.61 5.55
CA LEU A 43 3.03 -3.92 6.39
C LEU A 43 3.11 -3.05 7.65
N ARG A 44 2.32 -1.97 7.72
CA ARG A 44 2.31 -1.05 8.86
C ARG A 44 0.94 -0.90 9.48
N PHE A 45 0.94 -0.66 10.78
CA PHE A 45 -0.21 -0.21 11.56
C PHE A 45 0.14 1.11 12.26
N CYS A 46 -0.69 2.14 12.10
CA CYS A 46 -0.43 3.50 12.62
C CYS A 46 1.01 4.00 12.30
N GLY A 47 1.50 3.73 11.08
CA GLY A 47 2.83 4.15 10.63
C GLY A 47 4.00 3.25 11.04
N VAL A 48 3.77 2.29 11.94
CA VAL A 48 4.81 1.38 12.47
C VAL A 48 4.81 0.06 11.71
N TYR A 49 5.98 -0.40 11.27
CA TYR A 49 6.13 -1.73 10.67
C TYR A 49 5.81 -2.83 11.67
N LEU A 50 5.00 -3.79 11.23
CA LEU A 50 4.67 -4.97 12.02
C LEU A 50 5.68 -6.10 11.78
N SER A 51 5.84 -6.95 12.78
CA SER A 51 6.63 -8.19 12.65
C SER A 51 5.89 -9.22 11.78
N VAL A 52 6.62 -10.15 11.16
CA VAL A 52 6.03 -11.23 10.33
C VAL A 52 4.96 -12.04 11.08
N PRO A 53 5.16 -12.46 12.35
CA PRO A 53 4.10 -13.16 13.09
C PRO A 53 2.80 -12.36 13.17
N MET A 54 2.87 -11.06 13.49
CA MET A 54 1.69 -10.21 13.54
C MET A 54 1.04 -10.04 12.16
N LEU A 55 1.85 -9.91 11.11
CA LEU A 55 1.37 -9.74 9.74
C LEU A 55 0.59 -10.94 9.21
N ARG A 56 0.82 -12.15 9.74
CA ARG A 56 0.06 -13.34 9.36
C ARG A 56 -1.40 -13.27 9.82
N ASP A 57 -1.66 -12.54 10.90
CA ASP A 57 -3.00 -12.34 11.46
C ASP A 57 -3.71 -11.12 10.85
N ILE A 58 -2.99 -10.28 10.09
CA ILE A 58 -3.56 -9.12 9.41
C ILE A 58 -4.33 -9.57 8.17
N ARG A 59 -5.52 -8.98 8.00
CA ARG A 59 -6.38 -9.21 6.84
C ARG A 59 -5.64 -8.86 5.54
N ARG A 60 -5.53 -9.86 4.66
CA ARG A 60 -5.16 -9.70 3.24
C ARG A 60 -6.36 -9.17 2.46
N VAL A 61 -6.12 -8.30 1.48
CA VAL A 61 -7.17 -7.74 0.61
C VAL A 61 -6.90 -8.18 -0.81
N THR A 62 -7.77 -8.99 -1.38
CA THR A 62 -7.69 -9.43 -2.78
C THR A 62 -8.67 -8.62 -3.63
N GLY A 63 -8.18 -8.11 -4.75
CA GLY A 63 -8.97 -7.29 -5.67
C GLY A 63 -8.16 -6.85 -6.88
N LEU A 64 -8.53 -5.71 -7.45
CA LEU A 64 -7.81 -5.06 -8.54
C LEU A 64 -7.11 -3.81 -8.01
N LEU A 65 -5.80 -3.73 -8.23
CA LEU A 65 -5.02 -2.53 -8.02
C LEU A 65 -5.29 -1.56 -9.16
N VAL A 66 -5.76 -0.37 -8.82
CA VAL A 66 -6.00 0.70 -9.79
C VAL A 66 -5.21 1.92 -9.38
N THR A 67 -4.43 2.43 -10.32
CA THR A 67 -3.72 3.69 -10.19
C THR A 67 -4.51 4.78 -10.90
N THR A 68 -4.87 5.82 -10.17
CA THR A 68 -5.54 7.02 -10.67
C THR A 68 -4.69 8.24 -10.40
N ARG A 69 -4.82 9.28 -11.23
CA ARG A 69 -4.16 10.55 -10.95
C ARG A 69 -5.00 11.34 -9.95
N GLY A 70 -4.43 11.65 -8.80
CA GLY A 70 -5.06 12.50 -7.80
C GLY A 70 -5.17 13.95 -8.25
N GLY A 71 -6.06 14.72 -7.62
CA GLY A 71 -6.39 16.09 -8.01
C GLY A 71 -5.23 17.09 -7.95
N TYR A 72 -4.14 16.78 -7.23
CA TYR A 72 -2.93 17.61 -7.15
C TYR A 72 -1.76 17.08 -7.99
N GLY A 73 -2.02 16.14 -8.90
CA GLY A 73 -1.01 15.55 -9.78
C GLY A 73 -0.30 14.31 -9.24
N ASP A 74 -0.45 14.01 -7.94
CA ASP A 74 0.08 12.82 -7.30
C ASP A 74 -0.70 11.55 -7.68
N ASP A 75 -0.01 10.43 -7.91
CA ASP A 75 -0.67 9.15 -8.10
C ASP A 75 -1.35 8.66 -6.81
N ARG A 76 -2.54 8.09 -6.98
CA ARG A 76 -3.31 7.42 -5.95
C ARG A 76 -3.55 5.98 -6.37
N VAL A 77 -3.29 5.06 -5.45
CA VAL A 77 -3.55 3.62 -5.66
C VAL A 77 -4.68 3.17 -4.74
N ASP A 78 -5.71 2.57 -5.33
CA ASP A 78 -6.81 1.93 -4.63
C ASP A 78 -6.79 0.42 -4.93
N ILE A 79 -7.30 -0.40 -4.01
CA ILE A 79 -7.71 -1.77 -4.34
C ILE A 79 -9.23 -1.75 -4.47
N ILE A 80 -9.75 -2.19 -5.61
CA ILE A 80 -11.19 -2.25 -5.88
C ILE A 80 -11.66 -3.69 -6.00
N ASP A 81 -12.94 -3.90 -5.72
CA ASP A 81 -13.61 -5.16 -5.94
C ASP A 81 -13.88 -5.38 -7.44
N PRO A 82 -13.51 -6.54 -8.02
CA PRO A 82 -13.67 -6.77 -9.45
C PRO A 82 -15.14 -6.90 -9.91
N GLY A 83 -16.08 -7.22 -9.01
CA GLY A 83 -17.48 -7.39 -9.37
C GLY A 83 -18.28 -6.08 -9.36
N SER A 84 -18.00 -5.20 -8.38
CA SER A 84 -18.71 -3.95 -8.15
C SER A 84 -17.94 -2.70 -8.57
N GLY A 85 -16.61 -2.77 -8.64
CA GLY A 85 -15.73 -1.61 -8.77
C GLY A 85 -15.62 -0.78 -7.49
N ASP A 86 -16.20 -1.26 -6.38
CA ASP A 86 -16.17 -0.54 -5.10
C ASP A 86 -14.80 -0.62 -4.45
N LYS A 87 -14.41 0.44 -3.75
CA LYS A 87 -13.10 0.51 -3.08
C LYS A 87 -13.07 -0.41 -1.87
N LEU A 88 -12.11 -1.34 -1.86
CA LEU A 88 -11.80 -2.22 -0.74
C LEU A 88 -10.82 -1.60 0.26
N THR A 89 -10.17 -0.50 -0.13
CA THR A 89 -9.20 0.23 0.71
C THR A 89 -9.52 1.73 0.74
N ARG A 90 -8.92 2.45 1.70
CA ARG A 90 -9.01 3.93 1.76
C ARG A 90 -8.13 4.63 0.72
N GLY A 91 -7.36 3.85 -0.02
CA GLY A 91 -6.41 4.31 -1.03
C GLY A 91 -5.15 4.91 -0.44
N MET A 92 -4.04 4.63 -1.09
CA MET A 92 -2.75 5.21 -0.79
C MET A 92 -2.49 6.37 -1.74
N THR A 93 -1.97 7.48 -1.21
CA THR A 93 -1.60 8.69 -1.96
C THR A 93 -0.10 8.91 -1.87
N GLN A 94 0.45 9.75 -2.75
CA GLN A 94 1.91 9.98 -2.83
C GLN A 94 2.64 8.65 -3.03
N VAL A 95 2.10 7.83 -3.92
CA VAL A 95 2.53 6.45 -4.07
C VAL A 95 3.81 6.39 -4.88
N GLU A 96 4.78 5.66 -4.35
CA GLU A 96 5.98 5.25 -5.06
C GLU A 96 6.11 3.73 -5.00
N MET A 97 6.59 3.15 -6.09
CA MET A 97 6.99 1.75 -6.12
C MET A 97 8.43 1.63 -5.65
N LEU A 98 8.67 0.99 -4.51
CA LEU A 98 10.01 0.80 -3.97
C LEU A 98 10.76 -0.34 -4.66
N ARG A 99 10.02 -1.38 -5.03
CA ARG A 99 10.57 -2.59 -5.63
C ARG A 99 9.49 -3.33 -6.41
N MET A 100 9.88 -3.90 -7.54
CA MET A 100 9.13 -4.90 -8.27
C MET A 100 10.02 -6.14 -8.45
N ARG A 101 9.43 -7.32 -8.35
CA ARG A 101 10.09 -8.60 -8.58
C ARG A 101 9.62 -9.20 -9.92
N GLU A 102 10.39 -10.14 -10.43
CA GLU A 102 10.08 -10.86 -11.68
C GLU A 102 8.75 -11.63 -11.59
N ASP A 103 8.38 -12.08 -10.39
CA ASP A 103 7.09 -12.73 -10.11
C ASP A 103 5.90 -11.74 -10.10
N GLY A 104 6.11 -10.46 -10.38
CA GLY A 104 5.08 -9.42 -10.36
C GLY A 104 4.75 -8.89 -8.97
N SER A 105 5.38 -9.41 -7.90
CA SER A 105 5.21 -8.87 -6.55
C SER A 105 5.88 -7.50 -6.45
N MET A 106 5.21 -6.58 -5.77
CA MET A 106 5.66 -5.19 -5.63
C MET A 106 5.51 -4.69 -4.19
N LEU A 107 6.40 -3.77 -3.83
CA LEU A 107 6.33 -2.99 -2.61
C LEU A 107 5.98 -1.57 -2.98
N LEU A 108 4.83 -1.10 -2.53
CA LEU A 108 4.36 0.26 -2.72
C LEU A 108 4.46 1.00 -1.38
N ARG A 109 4.96 2.23 -1.41
CA ARG A 109 5.01 3.13 -0.24
C ARG A 109 4.22 4.39 -0.53
N GLY A 110 3.61 4.94 0.50
CA GLY A 110 2.89 6.21 0.39
C GLY A 110 2.19 6.56 1.70
N GLN A 111 1.11 7.33 1.60
CA GLN A 111 0.31 7.80 2.72
C GLN A 111 -1.10 7.21 2.64
N GLU A 112 -1.56 6.57 3.71
CA GLU A 112 -2.93 6.06 3.82
C GLU A 112 -3.64 6.72 5.01
N TRP A 113 -4.91 7.06 4.84
CA TRP A 113 -5.77 7.48 5.94
C TRP A 113 -6.19 6.28 6.76
N ASP A 114 -6.29 6.43 8.09
CA ASP A 114 -6.90 5.41 8.93
C ASP A 114 -8.37 5.15 8.55
N GLU A 115 -8.94 4.07 9.10
CA GLU A 115 -10.30 3.64 8.78
C GLU A 115 -11.35 4.71 9.09
N GLY A 116 -11.07 5.56 10.09
CA GLY A 116 -11.92 6.68 10.51
C GLY A 116 -11.70 7.99 9.73
N GLY A 117 -10.69 8.06 8.87
CA GLY A 117 -10.31 9.28 8.15
C GLY A 117 -9.75 10.38 9.05
N LEU A 118 -9.27 10.05 10.25
CA LEU A 118 -8.85 11.03 11.26
C LEU A 118 -7.37 11.39 11.13
N ARG A 119 -6.53 10.39 10.87
CA ARG A 119 -5.08 10.57 10.73
C ARG A 119 -4.56 9.90 9.48
N ARG A 120 -3.50 10.48 8.94
CA ARG A 120 -2.76 9.95 7.82
C ARG A 120 -1.42 9.42 8.31
N TRP A 121 -1.08 8.20 7.89
CA TRP A 121 0.15 7.52 8.28
C TRP A 121 0.93 7.06 7.06
N ASN A 122 2.26 7.00 7.23
CA ASN A 122 3.11 6.28 6.29
C ASN A 122 2.63 4.83 6.20
N GLN A 123 2.40 4.35 4.99
CA GLN A 123 2.00 2.98 4.74
C GLN A 123 2.94 2.32 3.74
N THR A 124 3.04 0.99 3.84
CA THR A 124 3.73 0.17 2.85
C THR A 124 2.86 -1.04 2.55
N TRP A 125 2.48 -1.21 1.29
CA TRP A 125 1.71 -2.33 0.80
C TRP A 125 2.64 -3.32 0.12
N LEU A 126 2.52 -4.59 0.51
CA LEU A 126 3.02 -5.72 -0.26
C LEU A 126 1.88 -6.18 -1.16
N CYS A 127 2.06 -6.05 -2.47
CA CYS A 127 1.08 -6.49 -3.46
C CYS A 127 1.69 -7.65 -4.25
N CYS A 128 1.06 -8.81 -4.19
CA CYS A 128 1.43 -10.00 -4.96
C CYS A 128 0.35 -10.29 -6.01
N PRO A 129 0.64 -10.99 -7.12
CA PRO A 129 -0.39 -11.37 -8.09
C PRO A 129 -1.49 -12.24 -7.47
N ASP A 130 -1.12 -13.07 -6.49
CA ASP A 130 -2.02 -13.94 -5.74
C ASP A 130 -1.65 -14.01 -4.24
N ALA A 131 -2.48 -14.72 -3.47
CA ALA A 131 -2.29 -14.86 -2.03
C ALA A 131 -1.12 -15.80 -1.66
N ALA A 132 -0.72 -16.70 -2.55
CA ALA A 132 0.37 -17.65 -2.30
C ALA A 132 1.74 -16.95 -2.30
N GLY A 133 1.88 -15.84 -3.03
CA GLY A 133 3.10 -15.01 -3.04
C GLY A 133 3.38 -14.24 -1.75
N ILE A 134 2.38 -14.02 -0.88
CA ILE A 134 2.52 -13.17 0.31
C ILE A 134 3.51 -13.75 1.32
N ASP A 135 3.32 -15.01 1.74
CA ASP A 135 4.13 -15.61 2.79
C ASP A 135 5.61 -15.78 2.39
N PRO A 136 5.94 -16.25 1.16
CA PRO A 136 7.32 -16.24 0.65
C PRO A 136 7.93 -14.84 0.62
N ALA A 137 7.16 -13.82 0.20
CA ALA A 137 7.65 -12.45 0.19
C ALA A 137 7.93 -11.92 1.61
N LEU A 138 7.06 -12.20 2.58
CA LEU A 138 7.26 -11.86 3.99
C LEU A 138 8.50 -12.55 4.58
N GLN A 139 8.72 -13.82 4.25
CA GLN A 139 9.86 -14.59 4.74
C GLN A 139 11.19 -13.93 4.36
N LEU A 140 11.29 -13.40 3.14
CA LEU A 140 12.48 -12.68 2.66
C LEU A 140 12.72 -11.34 3.37
N MET A 141 11.70 -10.79 4.03
CA MET A 141 11.75 -9.52 4.76
C MET A 141 11.80 -9.71 6.29
N GLN A 142 11.81 -10.95 6.78
CA GLN A 142 11.58 -11.25 8.20
C GLN A 142 12.56 -10.54 9.13
N SER A 143 13.86 -10.60 8.84
CA SER A 143 14.90 -9.98 9.67
C SER A 143 14.76 -8.45 9.69
N TRP A 144 14.51 -7.85 8.54
CA TRP A 144 14.34 -6.41 8.40
C TRP A 144 13.07 -5.92 9.10
N LEU A 145 11.92 -6.55 8.87
CA LEU A 145 10.66 -6.22 9.56
C LEU A 145 10.78 -6.38 11.08
N GLY A 146 11.45 -7.44 11.54
CA GLY A 146 11.74 -7.67 12.95
C GLY A 146 12.56 -6.54 13.57
N GLY A 147 13.61 -6.08 12.88
CA GLY A 147 14.44 -4.96 13.32
C GLY A 147 13.68 -3.62 13.37
N GLN A 148 12.86 -3.34 12.36
CA GLN A 148 12.01 -2.14 12.33
C GLN A 148 11.02 -2.13 13.49
N TYR A 149 10.34 -3.26 13.72
CA TYR A 149 9.37 -3.40 14.81
C TYR A 149 10.05 -3.26 16.19
N ALA A 150 11.17 -3.95 16.42
CA ALA A 150 11.90 -3.88 17.69
C ALA A 150 12.36 -2.45 18.01
N THR A 151 12.83 -1.71 16.99
CA THR A 151 13.24 -0.31 17.13
C THR A 151 12.07 0.57 17.53
N ALA A 152 10.92 0.42 16.87
CA ALA A 152 9.72 1.19 17.18
C ALA A 152 9.18 0.86 18.58
N LYS A 153 9.13 -0.43 18.95
CA LYS A 153 8.72 -0.89 20.27
C LYS A 153 9.60 -0.29 21.37
N ALA A 154 10.92 -0.35 21.21
CA ALA A 154 11.85 0.25 22.17
C ALA A 154 11.68 1.78 22.28
N ALA A 155 11.36 2.48 21.19
CA ALA A 155 11.10 3.91 21.23
C ALA A 155 9.83 4.27 22.02
N ILE A 156 8.80 3.43 21.95
CA ILE A 156 7.54 3.60 22.69
C ILE A 156 7.70 3.24 24.17
N GLU A 157 8.44 2.16 24.47
CA GLU A 157 8.65 1.67 25.85
C GLU A 157 9.68 2.49 26.63
N ARG A 158 10.51 3.29 25.97
CA ARG A 158 11.41 4.22 26.66
C ARG A 158 10.58 5.15 27.53
N PRO A 159 10.89 5.27 28.84
CA PRO A 159 10.21 6.20 29.71
C PRO A 159 10.47 7.61 29.18
N THR A 160 9.48 8.19 28.51
CA THR A 160 9.41 9.62 28.31
C THR A 160 9.28 10.24 29.70
N LYS A 161 10.15 11.21 30.01
CA LYS A 161 10.20 11.92 31.30
C LYS A 161 8.80 12.03 31.90
N ARG A 162 8.61 11.42 33.09
CA ARG A 162 7.43 11.67 33.93
C ARG A 162 7.26 13.19 34.05
N TRP A 163 6.05 13.66 33.79
CA TRP A 163 5.69 15.04 34.04
C TRP A 163 6.00 15.39 35.50
N PRO A 164 6.63 16.53 35.81
CA PRO A 164 7.13 16.86 37.15
C PRO A 164 6.02 17.24 38.16
N TYR A 165 4.77 16.86 37.93
CA TYR A 165 3.61 17.26 38.75
C TYR A 165 2.78 16.06 39.22
N VAL A 166 3.44 15.03 39.74
CA VAL A 166 2.80 14.01 40.62
C VAL A 166 3.52 14.00 41.94
#